data_AF-A0A645FK92-F1
#
_entry.id   AF-A0A645FK92-F1
#
_cell.length_a   1.000
_cell.length_b   1.000
_cell.length_c   1.000
_cell.angle_alpha   90.00
_cell.angle_beta   90.00
_cell.angle_gamma   90.00
#
_symmetry.space_group_name_H-M   'P 1'
#
loop_
_entity.id
_entity.type
_entity.pdbx_description
1 polymer ?
#
loop_
_entity_poly.entity_id
_entity_poly.type
_entity_poly.pdbx_seq_one_letter_code
_entity_poly.pdbx_strand_id
1 'polypeptide(L)'
;MKRVTGKELTGKAKDGIIHLINSGATTLDATGKQRKEGKPAMKPFWEINEKEVEDCLAATRWCPANRDYFRGGGYSSNFLSEGGMPVTMSRLNLVKGVGPVLQIAEGWTVEIDPEIHKTLNERTDQTWPTTWFVPRLTSKPAFKDVYSVMNNWGANHGAISYGHIGQDLITLASILRIPVCMHNVEEDEIFRPAAWNALGMDKEGADYRACATFGPIYK
;
A
#
# COMPACT_ATOMS: atom_id res chain seq x y z
N MET A 1 6.57 -13.31 -14.79
CA MET A 1 5.82 -14.46 -14.24
C MET A 1 6.01 -15.71 -15.08
N LYS A 2 5.31 -15.85 -16.22
CA LYS A 2 5.40 -17.00 -17.13
C LYS A 2 6.83 -17.44 -17.46
N ARG A 3 7.71 -16.50 -17.81
CA ARG A 3 9.13 -16.77 -18.14
C ARG A 3 9.88 -17.55 -17.06
N VAL A 4 9.59 -17.30 -15.77
CA VAL A 4 10.40 -17.80 -14.64
C VAL A 4 9.70 -18.88 -13.83
N THR A 5 8.39 -19.05 -14.00
CA THR A 5 7.58 -20.03 -13.25
C THR A 5 6.85 -21.01 -14.17
N GLY A 6 6.84 -20.78 -15.49
CA GLY A 6 6.01 -21.53 -16.43
C GLY A 6 4.51 -21.25 -16.33
N LYS A 7 4.05 -20.48 -15.33
CA LYS A 7 2.64 -20.24 -15.02
C LYS A 7 2.20 -18.79 -15.29
N GLU A 8 0.93 -18.63 -15.64
CA GLU A 8 0.29 -17.33 -15.80
C GLU A 8 -0.40 -16.90 -14.50
N LEU A 9 -0.46 -15.58 -14.28
CA LEU A 9 -1.24 -15.03 -13.19
C LEU A 9 -2.73 -15.04 -13.57
N THR A 10 -3.59 -15.24 -12.58
CA THR A 10 -5.04 -15.33 -12.76
C THR A 10 -5.77 -14.42 -11.76
N GLY A 11 -7.09 -14.32 -11.90
CA GLY A 11 -7.92 -13.50 -11.00
C GLY A 11 -7.52 -12.02 -11.03
N LYS A 12 -7.48 -11.38 -9.85
CA LYS A 12 -7.06 -9.98 -9.72
C LYS A 12 -5.60 -9.76 -10.12
N ALA A 13 -4.75 -10.78 -10.03
CA ALA A 13 -3.33 -10.69 -10.34
C ALA A 13 -3.00 -10.75 -11.85
N LYS A 14 -3.98 -11.02 -12.71
CA LYS A 14 -3.75 -11.28 -14.15
C LYS A 14 -2.95 -10.19 -14.88
N ASP A 15 -3.13 -8.93 -14.49
CA ASP A 15 -2.52 -7.75 -15.14
C ASP A 15 -1.17 -7.36 -14.51
N GLY A 16 -0.70 -8.12 -13.51
CA GLY A 16 0.54 -7.88 -12.80
C GLY A 16 0.34 -7.82 -11.27
N ILE A 17 1.45 -7.88 -10.55
CA ILE A 17 1.51 -7.76 -9.09
C ILE A 17 2.73 -6.92 -8.68
N ILE A 18 2.66 -6.30 -7.52
CA ILE A 18 3.78 -5.63 -6.84
C ILE A 18 4.14 -6.46 -5.60
N HIS A 19 5.44 -6.74 -5.42
CA HIS A 19 5.96 -7.39 -4.22
C HIS A 19 6.22 -6.33 -3.15
N LEU A 20 5.39 -6.30 -2.11
CA LEU A 20 5.63 -5.44 -0.95
C LEU A 20 6.29 -6.29 0.14
N ILE A 21 7.52 -5.92 0.50
CA ILE A 21 8.37 -6.69 1.40
C ILE A 21 9.32 -5.75 2.13
N ASN A 22 9.09 -5.54 3.42
CA ASN A 22 10.01 -4.73 4.23
C ASN A 22 11.24 -5.57 4.61
N SER A 23 12.35 -4.90 4.92
CA SER A 23 13.62 -5.53 5.27
C SER A 23 13.65 -6.14 6.68
N GLY A 24 12.71 -7.05 6.96
CA GLY A 24 12.69 -7.92 8.13
C GLY A 24 11.55 -7.68 9.13
N ALA A 25 10.90 -6.52 9.14
CA ALA A 25 9.88 -6.21 10.13
C ALA A 25 8.57 -5.72 9.50
N THR A 26 7.44 -6.16 10.04
CA THR A 26 6.12 -5.60 9.75
C THR A 26 5.17 -5.91 10.90
N THR A 27 4.04 -5.21 10.98
CA THR A 27 3.00 -5.53 11.96
C THR A 27 2.42 -6.93 11.74
N LEU A 28 2.18 -7.69 12.82
CA LEU A 28 1.64 -9.05 12.72
C LEU A 28 0.16 -9.06 12.32
N ASP A 29 -0.55 -7.96 12.52
CA ASP A 29 -1.91 -7.75 12.01
C ASP A 29 -1.99 -7.94 10.49
N ALA A 30 -0.92 -7.58 9.77
CA ALA A 30 -0.85 -7.69 8.31
C ALA A 30 -0.69 -9.14 7.81
N THR A 31 -0.61 -10.13 8.70
CA THR A 31 -0.85 -11.54 8.33
C THR A 31 -2.25 -11.71 7.71
N GLY A 32 -3.20 -10.84 8.07
CA GLY A 32 -4.58 -10.90 7.63
C GLY A 32 -5.38 -11.98 8.35
N LYS A 33 -4.92 -12.48 9.51
CA LYS A 33 -5.60 -13.55 10.27
C LYS A 33 -6.79 -13.09 11.09
N GLN A 34 -6.91 -11.78 11.33
CA GLN A 34 -8.14 -11.20 11.85
C GLN A 34 -9.28 -11.35 10.83
N ARG A 35 -10.52 -11.37 11.32
CA ARG A 35 -11.72 -11.55 10.50
C ARG A 35 -12.71 -10.41 10.68
N LYS A 36 -13.19 -9.89 9.55
CA LYS A 36 -14.35 -8.99 9.48
C LYS A 36 -15.33 -9.57 8.47
N GLU A 37 -16.56 -9.86 8.92
CA GLU A 37 -17.59 -10.52 8.10
C GLU A 37 -17.08 -11.82 7.43
N GLY A 38 -16.28 -12.59 8.16
CA GLY A 38 -15.67 -13.84 7.67
C GLY A 38 -14.53 -13.67 6.68
N LYS A 39 -14.15 -12.43 6.31
CA LYS A 39 -13.05 -12.13 5.38
C LYS A 39 -11.78 -11.71 6.12
N PRO A 40 -10.58 -11.89 5.52
CA PRO A 40 -9.32 -11.41 6.08
C PRO A 40 -9.34 -9.89 6.30
N ALA A 41 -8.80 -9.43 7.42
CA ALA A 41 -8.82 -8.02 7.79
C ALA A 41 -7.64 -7.59 8.67
N MET A 42 -7.51 -6.29 8.88
CA MET A 42 -6.80 -5.68 10.02
C MET A 42 -7.78 -4.76 10.73
N LYS A 43 -7.86 -4.83 12.05
CA LYS A 43 -8.90 -4.17 12.85
C LYS A 43 -8.31 -3.18 13.84
N PRO A 44 -9.10 -2.20 14.31
CA PRO A 44 -8.77 -1.44 15.49
C PRO A 44 -8.58 -2.39 16.69
N PHE A 45 -7.61 -2.08 17.56
CA PHE A 45 -7.19 -3.00 18.63
C PHE A 45 -8.32 -3.40 19.59
N TRP A 46 -9.31 -2.52 19.81
CA TRP A 46 -10.46 -2.77 20.68
C TRP A 46 -11.47 -3.78 20.09
N GLU A 47 -11.33 -4.15 18.81
CA GLU A 47 -12.15 -5.15 18.14
C GLU A 47 -11.42 -6.49 17.96
N ILE A 48 -10.14 -6.58 18.32
CA ILE A 48 -9.32 -7.79 18.19
C ILE A 48 -9.56 -8.69 19.40
N ASN A 49 -9.89 -9.96 19.17
CA ASN A 49 -9.99 -10.96 20.24
C ASN A 49 -8.69 -11.77 20.40
N GLU A 50 -8.54 -12.46 21.53
CA GLU A 50 -7.35 -13.24 21.86
C GLU A 50 -7.02 -14.32 20.83
N LYS A 51 -8.04 -15.00 20.30
CA LYS A 51 -7.86 -16.00 19.24
C LYS A 51 -7.22 -15.40 17.98
N GLU A 52 -7.62 -14.20 17.57
CA GLU A 52 -7.01 -13.55 16.40
C GLU A 52 -5.56 -13.13 16.66
N VAL A 53 -5.22 -12.76 17.89
CA VAL A 53 -3.81 -12.52 18.28
C VAL A 53 -3.00 -13.80 18.13
N GLU A 54 -3.50 -14.92 18.67
CA GLU A 54 -2.86 -16.23 18.53
C GLU A 54 -2.72 -16.66 17.07
N ASP A 55 -3.75 -16.45 16.25
CA ASP A 55 -3.73 -16.81 14.82
C ASP A 55 -2.69 -15.95 14.05
N CYS A 56 -2.55 -14.65 14.36
CA CYS A 56 -1.49 -13.79 13.80
C CYS A 56 -0.09 -14.27 14.20
N LEU A 57 0.11 -14.64 15.48
CA LEU A 57 1.38 -15.16 15.97
C LEU A 57 1.73 -16.51 15.32
N ALA A 58 0.75 -17.41 15.23
CA ALA A 58 0.91 -18.73 14.62
C ALA A 58 1.22 -18.66 13.12
N ALA A 59 0.74 -17.62 12.43
CA ALA A 59 1.05 -17.37 11.03
C ALA A 59 2.46 -16.81 10.79
N THR A 60 3.17 -16.43 11.86
CA THR A 60 4.47 -15.75 11.79
C THR A 60 5.60 -16.68 12.19
N ARG A 61 6.63 -16.78 11.33
CA ARG A 61 7.89 -17.43 11.65
C ARG A 61 8.96 -16.39 11.95
N TRP A 62 9.70 -16.57 13.03
CA TRP A 62 10.83 -15.72 13.38
C TRP A 62 12.12 -16.27 12.76
N CYS A 63 12.63 -15.60 11.73
CA CYS A 63 13.81 -16.06 10.99
C CYS A 63 15.07 -15.33 11.46
N PRO A 64 16.19 -16.02 11.76
CA PRO A 64 17.45 -15.34 12.06
C PRO A 64 17.87 -14.39 10.93
N ALA A 65 18.29 -13.18 11.30
CA ALA A 65 18.69 -12.16 10.34
C ALA A 65 19.92 -12.60 9.53
N ASN A 66 19.95 -12.25 8.25
CA ASN A 66 21.11 -12.47 7.38
C ASN A 66 22.31 -11.66 7.92
N ARG A 67 23.36 -12.36 8.38
CA ARG A 67 24.54 -11.74 9.03
C ARG A 67 25.44 -10.96 8.09
N ASP A 68 25.31 -11.16 6.78
CA ASP A 68 26.03 -10.35 5.78
C ASP A 68 25.51 -8.90 5.76
N TYR A 69 24.22 -8.71 6.03
CA TYR A 69 23.59 -7.40 6.19
C TYR A 69 23.54 -6.94 7.65
N PHE A 70 23.12 -7.81 8.55
CA PHE A 70 22.87 -7.51 9.97
C PHE A 70 23.89 -8.25 10.85
N ARG A 71 25.12 -7.72 10.94
CA ARG A 71 26.24 -8.38 11.64
C ARG A 71 25.95 -8.73 13.11
N GLY A 72 25.11 -7.94 13.76
CA GLY A 72 24.66 -8.14 15.15
C GLY A 72 23.58 -9.22 15.33
N GLY A 73 23.09 -9.83 14.26
CA GLY A 73 21.96 -10.76 14.30
C GLY A 73 20.61 -10.06 14.44
N GLY A 74 19.62 -10.78 14.97
CA GLY A 74 18.22 -10.37 15.06
C GLY A 74 17.28 -11.43 14.51
N TYR A 75 15.97 -11.20 14.59
CA TYR A 75 14.94 -12.05 14.00
C TYR A 75 13.97 -11.22 13.16
N SER A 76 13.75 -11.62 11.91
CA SER A 76 12.70 -11.05 11.06
C SER A 76 11.36 -11.74 11.29
N SER A 77 10.26 -10.99 11.17
CA SER A 77 8.90 -11.52 11.22
C SER A 77 8.46 -11.96 9.82
N ASN A 78 8.62 -13.25 9.50
CA ASN A 78 8.25 -13.81 8.21
C ASN A 78 6.81 -14.35 8.21
N PHE A 79 6.00 -13.85 7.29
CA PHE A 79 4.68 -14.40 6.97
C PHE A 79 4.30 -14.03 5.53
N LEU A 80 3.19 -14.60 5.05
CA LEU A 80 2.52 -14.20 3.81
C LEU A 80 1.15 -13.64 4.16
N SER A 81 0.90 -12.36 3.80
CA SER A 81 -0.42 -11.76 3.99
C SER A 81 -1.49 -12.53 3.21
N GLU A 82 -2.64 -12.79 3.83
CA GLU A 82 -3.78 -13.39 3.13
C GLU A 82 -4.27 -12.51 1.97
N GLY A 83 -4.69 -13.16 0.88
CA GLY A 83 -5.28 -12.49 -0.27
C GLY A 83 -6.71 -12.02 -0.02
N GLY A 84 -7.14 -11.00 -0.76
CA GLY A 84 -8.52 -10.51 -0.76
C GLY A 84 -8.78 -9.32 0.17
N MET A 85 -7.79 -8.85 0.94
CA MET A 85 -7.95 -7.65 1.76
C MET A 85 -7.96 -6.40 0.87
N PRO A 86 -8.97 -5.50 0.96
CA PRO A 86 -8.84 -4.17 0.40
C PRO A 86 -7.75 -3.43 1.18
N VAL A 87 -6.85 -2.77 0.49
CA VAL A 87 -5.76 -2.00 1.11
C VAL A 87 -5.48 -0.72 0.34
N THR A 88 -4.94 0.27 1.04
CA THR A 88 -4.48 1.54 0.47
C THR A 88 -2.99 1.67 0.74
N MET A 89 -2.20 1.74 -0.33
CA MET A 89 -0.78 2.09 -0.25
C MET A 89 -0.65 3.62 -0.33
N SER A 90 0.07 4.23 0.60
CA SER A 90 0.30 5.67 0.61
C SER A 90 1.76 6.05 0.86
N ARG A 91 2.17 7.23 0.40
CA ARG A 91 3.50 7.76 0.61
C ARG A 91 3.52 9.28 0.57
N LEU A 92 4.09 9.88 1.62
CA LEU A 92 4.48 11.28 1.61
C LEU A 92 5.92 11.42 1.09
N ASN A 93 6.14 12.36 0.17
CA ASN A 93 7.47 12.74 -0.30
C ASN A 93 7.66 14.25 -0.16
N LEU A 94 8.91 14.70 0.01
CA LEU A 94 9.27 16.12 0.00
C LEU A 94 9.93 16.47 -1.33
N VAL A 95 9.32 17.38 -2.08
CA VAL A 95 9.84 17.86 -3.37
C VAL A 95 10.37 19.28 -3.20
N LYS A 96 11.65 19.50 -3.49
CA LYS A 96 12.28 20.82 -3.38
C LYS A 96 11.55 21.82 -4.29
N GLY A 97 11.16 22.96 -3.72
CA GLY A 97 10.42 24.02 -4.42
C GLY A 97 8.89 23.83 -4.44
N VAL A 98 8.38 22.68 -3.96
CA VAL A 98 6.95 22.41 -3.83
C VAL A 98 6.56 22.19 -2.37
N GLY A 99 7.34 21.38 -1.63
CA GLY A 99 7.02 20.95 -0.27
C GLY A 99 6.53 19.50 -0.23
N PRO A 100 5.71 19.11 0.77
CA PRO A 100 5.16 17.76 0.88
C PRO A 100 4.15 17.46 -0.24
N VAL A 101 4.20 16.26 -0.79
CA VAL A 101 3.23 15.71 -1.75
C VAL A 101 2.81 14.31 -1.30
N LEU A 102 1.54 13.94 -1.50
CA LEU A 102 0.99 12.64 -1.12
C LEU A 102 0.67 11.79 -2.36
N GLN A 103 1.08 10.52 -2.33
CA GLN A 103 0.69 9.48 -3.28
C GLN A 103 -0.21 8.46 -2.60
N ILE A 104 -1.22 7.99 -3.32
CA ILE A 104 -2.24 7.05 -2.86
C ILE A 104 -2.48 6.02 -3.97
N ALA A 105 -2.50 4.74 -3.64
CA ALA A 105 -2.87 3.66 -4.55
C ALA A 105 -3.73 2.65 -3.80
N GLU A 106 -5.04 2.70 -4.03
CA GLU A 106 -5.96 1.68 -3.55
C GLU A 106 -5.85 0.40 -4.38
N GLY A 107 -6.06 -0.74 -3.73
CA GLY A 107 -5.99 -2.04 -4.39
C GLY A 107 -6.32 -3.16 -3.43
N TRP A 108 -5.79 -4.34 -3.71
CA TRP A 108 -6.03 -5.53 -2.91
C TRP A 108 -4.76 -6.32 -2.65
N THR A 109 -4.68 -6.95 -1.50
CA THR A 109 -3.80 -8.12 -1.36
C THR A 109 -4.34 -9.24 -2.23
N VAL A 110 -3.46 -10.07 -2.79
CA VAL A 110 -3.86 -11.20 -3.63
C VAL A 110 -3.14 -12.46 -3.22
N GLU A 111 -3.86 -13.58 -3.33
CA GLU A 111 -3.26 -14.89 -3.31
C GLU A 111 -2.86 -15.26 -4.74
N ILE A 112 -1.68 -15.84 -4.88
CA ILE A 112 -1.15 -16.34 -6.16
C ILE A 112 -0.84 -17.81 -6.01
N ASP A 113 -0.73 -18.53 -7.13
CA ASP A 113 -0.37 -19.95 -7.14
C ASP A 113 0.84 -20.22 -6.23
N PRO A 114 0.76 -21.21 -5.31
CA PRO A 114 1.81 -21.45 -4.32
C PRO A 114 3.20 -21.71 -4.92
N GLU A 115 3.28 -22.31 -6.11
CA GLU A 115 4.56 -22.52 -6.80
C GLU A 115 5.12 -21.20 -7.33
N ILE A 116 4.26 -20.32 -7.83
CA ILE A 116 4.67 -18.96 -8.21
C ILE A 116 5.20 -18.22 -6.98
N HIS A 117 4.46 -18.22 -5.87
CA HIS A 117 4.92 -17.57 -4.64
C HIS A 117 6.28 -18.13 -4.20
N LYS A 118 6.41 -19.47 -4.12
CA LYS A 118 7.65 -20.12 -3.70
C LYS A 118 8.84 -19.68 -4.56
N THR A 119 8.73 -19.79 -5.88
CA THR A 119 9.81 -19.41 -6.80
C THR A 119 10.22 -17.94 -6.67
N LEU A 120 9.24 -17.03 -6.49
CA LEU A 120 9.56 -15.62 -6.33
C LEU A 120 10.14 -15.30 -4.95
N ASN A 121 9.58 -15.89 -3.89
CA ASN A 121 9.99 -15.65 -2.51
C ASN A 121 11.44 -16.11 -2.26
N GLU A 122 11.79 -17.31 -2.76
CA GLU A 122 13.15 -17.85 -2.67
C GLU A 122 14.18 -17.01 -3.43
N ARG A 123 13.76 -16.32 -4.49
CA ARG A 123 14.63 -15.50 -5.34
C ARG A 123 14.77 -14.04 -4.87
N THR A 124 13.91 -13.59 -3.95
CA THR A 124 13.95 -12.22 -3.42
C THR A 124 14.56 -12.22 -2.03
N ASP A 125 13.76 -12.48 -0.99
CA ASP A 125 14.21 -12.57 0.41
C ASP A 125 13.21 -13.42 1.21
N GLN A 126 13.44 -14.72 1.26
CA GLN A 126 12.51 -15.70 1.85
C GLN A 126 12.34 -15.58 3.38
N THR A 127 13.15 -14.74 4.04
CA THR A 127 13.11 -14.53 5.50
C THR A 127 12.29 -13.32 5.91
N TRP A 128 11.78 -12.54 4.95
CA TRP A 128 11.07 -11.28 5.20
C TRP A 128 9.57 -11.43 4.93
N PRO A 129 8.70 -10.58 5.53
CA PRO A 129 7.26 -10.67 5.35
C PRO A 129 6.83 -10.24 3.94
N THR A 130 6.00 -11.04 3.29
CA THR A 130 5.52 -10.78 1.93
C THR A 130 4.04 -10.39 1.91
N THR A 131 3.74 -9.33 1.16
CA THR A 131 2.39 -8.99 0.72
C THR A 131 2.40 -8.85 -0.81
N TRP A 132 1.58 -9.63 -1.51
CA TRP A 132 1.35 -9.43 -2.95
C TRP A 132 0.23 -8.42 -3.15
N PHE A 133 0.53 -7.30 -3.80
CA PHE A 133 -0.41 -6.21 -4.00
C PHE A 133 -0.77 -6.02 -5.47
N VAL A 134 -2.05 -5.76 -5.72
CA VAL A 134 -2.55 -5.33 -7.04
C VAL A 134 -3.28 -4.00 -6.88
N PRO A 135 -2.81 -2.92 -7.51
CA PRO A 135 -3.53 -1.65 -7.52
C PRO A 135 -4.79 -1.72 -8.39
N ARG A 136 -5.83 -0.98 -8.01
CA ARG A 136 -6.97 -0.69 -8.88
C ARG A 136 -6.48 0.16 -10.05
N LEU A 137 -6.64 -0.35 -11.28
CA LEU A 137 -6.27 0.36 -12.50
C LEU A 137 -7.40 1.28 -12.95
N THR A 138 -7.04 2.38 -13.61
CA THR A 138 -7.98 3.39 -14.14
C THR A 138 -7.47 3.91 -15.49
N SER A 139 -8.21 4.84 -16.11
CA SER A 139 -7.75 5.54 -17.32
C SER A 139 -6.65 6.57 -17.05
N LYS A 140 -6.33 6.87 -15.79
CA LYS A 140 -5.28 7.85 -15.45
C LYS A 140 -3.89 7.31 -15.83
N PRO A 141 -2.97 8.13 -16.35
CA PRO A 141 -1.66 7.67 -16.83
C PRO A 141 -0.84 6.86 -15.82
N ALA A 142 -0.86 7.24 -14.53
CA ALA A 142 -0.12 6.56 -13.48
C ALA A 142 -0.77 5.22 -13.05
N PHE A 143 -1.99 4.93 -13.48
CA PHE A 143 -2.77 3.74 -13.12
C PHE A 143 -3.26 2.95 -14.34
N LYS A 144 -2.69 3.21 -15.53
CA LYS A 144 -3.05 2.50 -16.77
C LYS A 144 -2.67 1.02 -16.76
N ASP A 145 -1.61 0.67 -16.01
CA ASP A 145 -1.12 -0.69 -15.80
C ASP A 145 -0.35 -0.76 -14.48
N VAL A 146 -0.12 -1.97 -13.96
CA VAL A 146 0.56 -2.20 -12.67
C VAL A 146 1.99 -1.66 -12.69
N TYR A 147 2.66 -1.74 -13.83
CA TYR A 147 4.00 -1.18 -14.01
C TYR A 147 4.01 0.34 -13.82
N SER A 148 3.04 1.05 -14.38
CA SER A 148 2.93 2.51 -14.30
C SER A 148 2.73 2.96 -12.86
N VAL A 149 1.99 2.20 -12.04
CA VAL A 149 1.87 2.48 -10.61
C VAL A 149 3.22 2.42 -9.91
N MET A 150 3.99 1.36 -10.16
CA MET A 150 5.33 1.20 -9.58
C MET A 150 6.31 2.27 -10.11
N ASN A 151 6.29 2.54 -11.41
CA ASN A 151 7.19 3.48 -12.07
C ASN A 151 6.98 4.93 -11.64
N ASN A 152 5.76 5.29 -11.22
CA ASN A 152 5.44 6.62 -10.71
C ASN A 152 5.55 6.72 -9.19
N TRP A 153 5.83 5.63 -8.47
CA TRP A 153 5.99 5.67 -7.02
C TRP A 153 7.28 6.40 -6.63
N GLY A 154 7.18 7.43 -5.80
CA GLY A 154 8.26 8.41 -5.58
C GLY A 154 9.33 7.99 -4.57
N ALA A 155 9.28 6.77 -4.04
CA ALA A 155 10.23 6.27 -3.05
C ALA A 155 10.34 4.74 -3.09
N ASN A 156 11.32 4.16 -2.39
CA ASN A 156 11.46 2.72 -2.23
C ASN A 156 10.53 2.12 -1.15
N HIS A 157 9.87 2.96 -0.35
CA HIS A 157 8.93 2.54 0.71
C HIS A 157 7.51 3.01 0.41
N GLY A 158 6.53 2.28 0.94
CA GLY A 158 5.13 2.67 1.01
C GLY A 158 4.52 2.24 2.34
N ALA A 159 3.52 2.97 2.83
CA ALA A 159 2.73 2.59 4.00
C ALA A 159 1.44 1.92 3.55
N ILE A 160 1.09 0.77 4.11
CA ILE A 160 -0.10 0.00 3.72
C ILE A 160 -1.10 0.05 4.87
N SER A 161 -2.32 0.53 4.56
CA SER A 161 -3.46 0.51 5.47
C SER A 161 -4.51 -0.47 4.97
N TYR A 162 -5.19 -1.16 5.88
CA TYR A 162 -6.38 -1.93 5.56
C TYR A 162 -7.55 -1.00 5.20
N GLY A 163 -8.32 -1.41 4.19
CA GLY A 163 -9.42 -0.63 3.63
C GLY A 163 -9.02 0.23 2.43
N HIS A 164 -10.04 0.69 1.72
CA HIS A 164 -9.96 1.75 0.70
C HIS A 164 -10.25 3.08 1.39
N ILE A 165 -9.19 3.72 1.86
CA ILE A 165 -9.22 4.94 2.68
C ILE A 165 -8.69 6.15 1.92
N GLY A 166 -8.62 6.07 0.59
CA GLY A 166 -8.05 7.11 -0.25
C GLY A 166 -8.81 8.44 -0.14
N GLN A 167 -10.15 8.40 -0.06
CA GLN A 167 -10.96 9.61 0.15
C GLN A 167 -10.63 10.30 1.49
N ASP A 168 -10.38 9.53 2.55
CA ASP A 168 -10.07 10.06 3.88
C ASP A 168 -8.71 10.74 3.85
N LEU A 169 -7.73 10.11 3.20
CA LEU A 169 -6.40 10.66 2.99
C LEU A 169 -6.42 11.93 2.12
N ILE A 170 -7.24 11.98 1.07
CA ILE A 170 -7.41 13.18 0.23
C ILE A 170 -8.02 14.32 1.04
N THR A 171 -9.04 14.03 1.83
CA THR A 171 -9.69 15.02 2.71
C THR A 171 -8.68 15.56 3.73
N LEU A 172 -7.97 14.68 4.42
CA LEU A 172 -6.93 15.03 5.39
C LEU A 172 -5.81 15.86 4.74
N ALA A 173 -5.31 15.45 3.58
CA ALA A 173 -4.27 16.16 2.85
C ALA A 173 -4.71 17.59 2.49
N SER A 174 -5.96 17.79 2.09
CA SER A 174 -6.49 19.12 1.79
C SER A 174 -6.58 20.02 3.04
N ILE A 175 -6.95 19.46 4.21
CA ILE A 175 -6.92 20.18 5.48
C ILE A 175 -5.48 20.63 5.78
N LEU A 176 -4.51 19.76 5.56
CA LEU A 176 -3.08 20.01 5.79
C LEU A 176 -2.40 20.82 4.68
N ARG A 177 -3.11 21.13 3.59
CA ARG A 177 -2.58 21.81 2.39
C ARG A 177 -1.40 21.06 1.76
N ILE A 178 -1.52 19.74 1.71
CA ILE A 178 -0.59 18.82 1.04
C ILE A 178 -1.21 18.41 -0.30
N PRO A 179 -0.64 18.77 -1.45
CA PRO A 179 -1.15 18.33 -2.75
C PRO A 179 -1.03 16.81 -2.91
N VAL A 180 -2.07 16.20 -3.49
CA VAL A 180 -2.11 14.78 -3.83
C VAL A 180 -1.63 14.59 -5.26
N CYS A 181 -0.39 14.13 -5.44
CA CYS A 181 0.27 14.07 -6.74
C CYS A 181 0.01 12.77 -7.53
N MET A 182 -0.63 11.77 -6.91
CA MET A 182 -1.00 10.50 -7.56
C MET A 182 -2.11 9.83 -6.75
N HIS A 183 -3.27 9.56 -7.37
CA HIS A 183 -4.34 8.75 -6.75
C HIS A 183 -5.26 8.06 -7.78
N ASN A 184 -5.82 6.92 -7.41
CA ASN A 184 -6.83 6.18 -8.16
C ASN A 184 -8.23 6.17 -7.52
N VAL A 185 -8.46 7.05 -6.55
CA VAL A 185 -9.79 7.34 -6.00
C VAL A 185 -10.67 7.97 -7.09
N GLU A 186 -11.95 7.60 -7.11
CA GLU A 186 -12.96 8.14 -8.04
C GLU A 186 -13.16 9.63 -7.79
N GLU A 187 -13.49 10.39 -8.83
CA GLU A 187 -13.52 11.86 -8.74
C GLU A 187 -14.69 12.40 -7.90
N ASP A 188 -15.80 11.67 -7.85
CA ASP A 188 -17.00 12.01 -7.08
C ASP A 188 -16.83 11.75 -5.57
N GLU A 189 -15.89 10.91 -5.18
CA GLU A 189 -15.50 10.68 -3.77
C GLU A 189 -14.53 11.75 -3.24
N ILE A 190 -13.99 12.63 -4.10
CA ILE A 190 -13.05 13.68 -3.67
C ILE A 190 -13.80 14.75 -2.86
N PHE A 191 -13.56 14.77 -1.56
CA PHE A 191 -14.09 15.77 -0.64
C PHE A 191 -12.98 16.69 -0.11
N ARG A 192 -13.14 18.00 -0.31
CA ARG A 192 -12.18 19.05 0.06
C ARG A 192 -12.94 20.33 0.46
N PRO A 193 -12.30 21.31 1.13
CA PRO A 193 -12.94 22.60 1.40
C PRO A 193 -13.46 23.26 0.12
N ALA A 194 -14.65 23.86 0.17
CA ALA A 194 -15.33 24.43 -1.00
C ALA A 194 -14.48 25.46 -1.78
N ALA A 195 -13.52 26.12 -1.12
CA ALA A 195 -12.57 27.04 -1.74
C ALA A 195 -11.73 26.39 -2.88
N TRP A 196 -11.49 25.07 -2.86
CA TRP A 196 -10.80 24.37 -3.95
C TRP A 196 -11.58 24.50 -5.28
N ASN A 197 -12.91 24.51 -5.23
CA ASN A 197 -13.75 24.61 -6.44
C ASN A 197 -13.59 25.98 -7.13
N ALA A 198 -13.28 27.04 -6.38
CA ALA A 198 -13.00 28.36 -6.93
C ALA A 198 -11.64 28.44 -7.66
N LEU A 199 -10.79 27.43 -7.47
CA LEU A 199 -9.43 27.37 -8.04
C LEU A 199 -9.34 26.45 -9.26
N GLY A 200 -10.47 25.99 -9.79
CA GLY A 200 -10.56 25.29 -11.08
C GLY A 200 -11.43 24.04 -11.03
N MET A 201 -11.91 23.63 -12.20
CA MET A 201 -12.73 22.41 -12.36
C MET A 201 -11.86 21.14 -12.41
N ASP A 202 -10.66 21.25 -12.97
CA ASP A 202 -9.66 20.18 -12.95
C ASP A 202 -9.17 19.94 -11.50
N LYS A 203 -9.49 18.77 -10.94
CA LYS A 203 -9.33 18.45 -9.51
C LYS A 203 -7.86 18.43 -9.08
N GLU A 204 -6.95 18.03 -9.95
CA GLU A 204 -5.52 18.00 -9.68
C GLU A 204 -4.94 19.42 -9.68
N GLY A 205 -5.16 20.18 -10.75
CA GLY A 205 -4.69 21.55 -10.86
C GLY A 205 -5.27 22.47 -9.79
N ALA A 206 -6.53 22.29 -9.43
CA ALA A 206 -7.16 23.03 -8.33
C ALA A 206 -6.48 22.72 -6.98
N ASP A 207 -6.05 21.47 -6.76
CA ASP A 207 -5.36 21.06 -5.54
C ASP A 207 -4.01 21.76 -5.36
N TYR A 208 -3.18 21.73 -6.40
CA TYR A 208 -1.88 22.40 -6.40
C TYR A 208 -2.02 23.91 -6.19
N ARG A 209 -2.96 24.56 -6.89
CA ARG A 209 -3.22 26.00 -6.72
C ARG A 209 -3.70 26.32 -5.32
N ALA A 210 -4.61 25.54 -4.75
CA ALA A 210 -5.12 25.74 -3.40
C ALA A 210 -4.04 25.55 -2.33
N CYS A 211 -3.28 24.46 -2.40
CA CYS A 211 -2.20 24.20 -1.45
C CYS A 211 -1.12 25.30 -1.51
N ALA A 212 -0.76 25.76 -2.71
CA ALA A 212 0.17 26.88 -2.87
C ALA A 212 -0.39 28.22 -2.34
N THR A 213 -1.69 28.47 -2.54
CA THR A 213 -2.36 29.72 -2.11
C THR A 213 -2.47 29.81 -0.59
N PHE A 214 -2.88 28.73 0.06
CA PHE A 214 -3.15 28.73 1.51
C PHE A 214 -1.93 28.37 2.37
N GLY A 215 -0.95 27.64 1.82
CA GLY A 215 0.28 27.27 2.52
C GLY A 215 0.07 26.34 3.73
N PRO A 216 1.14 26.01 4.48
CA PRO A 216 1.06 25.12 5.64
C PRO A 216 0.20 25.72 6.78
N ILE A 217 -0.44 24.86 7.57
CA ILE A 217 -1.33 25.30 8.67
C ILE A 217 -0.57 26.11 9.75
N TYR A 218 0.62 25.65 10.11
CA TYR A 218 1.42 26.19 11.19
C TYR A 218 2.78 26.64 10.65
N LYS A 219 3.42 27.60 11.34
CA LYS A 219 4.73 28.16 11.02
C LYS A 219 5.58 28.25 12.28
#